data_AF-A0A353WEC7-F1
#
_entry.id   AF-A0A353WEC7-F1
#
_cell.length_a   1.000
_cell.length_b   1.000
_cell.length_c   1.000
_cell.angle_alpha   90.00
_cell.angle_beta   90.00
_cell.angle_gamma   90.00
#
_symmetry.space_group_name_H-M   'P 1'
#
loop_
_entity.id
_entity.type
_entity.pdbx_description
1 polymer ?
#
loop_
_entity_poly.entity_id
_entity_poly.type
_entity_poly.pdbx_seq_one_letter_code
_entity_poly.pdbx_strand_id
1 'polypeptide(L)'
;MAQVFTSELVKHEGQEVTLKGWVANLRSSGKIWFLEFRDGAGFVQVIVDAAEVDKDSLKTVEVLTIESSAIIIGTVAKHPKKDEYEIKAKSVKLVAPSPEYPIGKKEHGPDFLLDNRHLWLRSSRQWAIQRIRNTIINTIYSHLNANGFIKIDAPILTPTSCEGTTTLFSIDYFGEPAYLTQSGQLYIEAAIFSHGRVFDFGPVFRAEKSKTRRHLTEFWMMDAEAAFVEHEENLKIQENLIATIVKAVLVNNKKELEILERDTTILQRVAPPFYRLTHKEAIAKLRERGSDIKDMDDLGADDETLLTELYDKPIFVEKYPAAVKAFYMKRDPADPKRVLNADLLAPEGYGEIIGGSQREDDYDALLARMKEEKLNIADF
;
A
#
# COMPACT_ATOMS: atom_id res chain seq x y z
N MET A 1 -13.06 0.39 -35.70
CA MET A 1 -13.81 0.68 -34.46
C MET A 1 -12.83 1.13 -33.37
N ALA A 2 -13.27 2.00 -32.46
CA ALA A 2 -12.49 2.36 -31.28
C ALA A 2 -12.36 1.14 -30.35
N GLN A 3 -11.31 1.12 -29.52
CA GLN A 3 -11.15 0.09 -28.51
C GLN A 3 -12.20 0.27 -27.41
N VAL A 4 -12.78 -0.83 -26.94
CA VAL A 4 -13.56 -0.90 -25.70
C VAL A 4 -12.71 -1.57 -24.64
N PHE A 5 -12.70 -1.04 -23.42
CA PHE A 5 -11.99 -1.68 -22.31
C PHE A 5 -12.79 -2.80 -21.67
N THR A 6 -12.12 -3.83 -21.16
CA THR A 6 -12.76 -4.97 -20.48
C THR A 6 -13.61 -4.55 -19.26
N SER A 7 -13.28 -3.42 -18.63
CA SER A 7 -14.06 -2.83 -17.54
C SER A 7 -15.41 -2.23 -17.97
N GLU A 8 -15.64 -2.05 -19.27
CA GLU A 8 -16.83 -1.37 -19.81
C GLU A 8 -17.84 -2.31 -20.48
N LEU A 9 -17.54 -3.61 -20.54
CA LEU A 9 -18.33 -4.59 -21.30
C LEU A 9 -19.81 -4.64 -20.92
N VAL A 10 -20.15 -4.37 -19.66
CA VAL A 10 -21.54 -4.28 -19.18
C VAL A 10 -22.38 -3.27 -19.98
N LYS A 11 -21.76 -2.22 -20.52
CA LYS A 11 -22.44 -1.18 -21.32
C LYS A 11 -22.64 -1.59 -22.79
N HIS A 12 -22.08 -2.72 -23.20
CA HIS A 12 -21.99 -3.15 -24.59
C HIS A 12 -22.59 -4.54 -24.84
N GLU A 13 -23.45 -5.04 -23.94
CA GLU A 13 -24.10 -6.35 -24.09
C GLU A 13 -24.80 -6.48 -25.46
N GLY A 14 -24.52 -7.58 -26.16
CA GLY A 14 -25.04 -7.85 -27.51
C GLY A 14 -24.39 -7.05 -28.63
N GLN A 15 -23.52 -6.08 -28.33
CA GLN A 15 -22.82 -5.26 -29.32
C GLN A 15 -21.51 -5.91 -29.74
N GLU A 16 -21.07 -5.59 -30.95
CA GLU A 16 -19.73 -5.91 -31.42
C GLU A 16 -18.73 -4.87 -30.91
N VAL A 17 -17.63 -5.33 -30.33
CA VAL A 17 -16.58 -4.49 -29.75
C VAL A 17 -15.21 -4.90 -30.27
N THR A 18 -14.26 -3.97 -30.18
CA THR A 18 -12.84 -4.24 -30.46
C THR A 18 -12.04 -4.19 -29.16
N LEU A 19 -11.43 -5.30 -28.78
CA LEU A 19 -10.47 -5.37 -27.68
C LEU A 19 -9.04 -5.36 -28.23
N LYS A 20 -8.13 -4.70 -27.51
CA LYS A 20 -6.69 -4.72 -27.80
C LYS A 20 -5.95 -4.97 -26.49
N GLY A 21 -5.04 -5.94 -26.49
CA GLY A 21 -4.43 -6.40 -25.25
C GLY A 21 -3.60 -7.66 -25.43
N TRP A 22 -3.49 -8.43 -24.36
CA TRP A 22 -2.61 -9.60 -24.25
C TRP A 22 -3.37 -10.84 -23.80
N VAL A 23 -2.98 -11.98 -24.32
CA VAL A 23 -3.44 -13.29 -23.86
C VAL A 23 -2.79 -13.58 -22.49
N ALA A 24 -3.54 -13.46 -21.40
CA ALA A 24 -3.06 -13.78 -20.05
C ALA A 24 -2.98 -15.29 -19.83
N ASN A 25 -3.93 -16.03 -20.40
CA ASN A 25 -3.97 -17.48 -20.36
C ASN A 25 -4.75 -18.00 -21.57
N LEU A 26 -4.52 -19.27 -21.92
CA LEU A 26 -5.25 -19.92 -22.99
C LEU A 26 -5.40 -21.42 -22.72
N ARG A 27 -6.51 -21.96 -23.19
CA ARG A 27 -6.82 -23.39 -23.26
C ARG A 27 -7.70 -23.67 -24.47
N SER A 28 -7.74 -24.91 -24.92
CA SER A 28 -8.64 -25.36 -25.99
C SER A 28 -9.38 -26.63 -25.60
N SER A 29 -10.56 -26.82 -26.18
CA SER A 29 -11.34 -28.04 -26.08
C SER A 29 -11.99 -28.32 -27.44
N GLY A 30 -11.52 -29.36 -28.13
CA GLY A 30 -11.93 -29.64 -29.50
C GLY A 30 -11.61 -28.47 -30.44
N LYS A 31 -12.64 -27.87 -31.04
CA LYS A 31 -12.54 -26.75 -31.99
C LYS A 31 -12.84 -25.38 -31.38
N ILE A 32 -12.82 -25.28 -30.05
CA ILE A 32 -13.09 -24.05 -29.31
C ILE A 32 -11.87 -23.69 -28.47
N TRP A 33 -11.46 -22.43 -28.55
CA TRP A 33 -10.41 -21.86 -27.70
C TRP A 33 -11.04 -20.89 -26.69
N PHE A 34 -10.53 -20.96 -25.46
CA PHE A 34 -10.88 -20.06 -24.38
C PHE A 34 -9.63 -19.27 -24.02
N LEU A 35 -9.61 -18.00 -24.38
CA LEU A 35 -8.54 -17.08 -24.04
C LEU A 35 -8.97 -16.28 -22.83
N GLU A 36 -8.12 -16.23 -21.81
CA GLU A 36 -8.20 -15.16 -20.81
C GLU A 36 -7.43 -13.97 -21.37
N PHE A 37 -8.13 -12.88 -21.66
CA PHE A 37 -7.58 -11.71 -22.32
C PHE A 37 -7.53 -10.53 -21.35
N ARG A 38 -6.40 -9.83 -21.31
CA ARG A 38 -6.20 -8.64 -20.47
C ARG A 38 -5.86 -7.43 -21.32
N ASP A 39 -6.36 -6.26 -20.94
CA ASP A 39 -6.06 -4.98 -21.59
C ASP A 39 -5.54 -3.91 -20.61
N GLY A 40 -5.30 -4.31 -19.36
CA GLY A 40 -4.89 -3.42 -18.27
C GLY A 40 -6.06 -2.88 -17.44
N ALA A 41 -7.26 -2.81 -18.00
CA ALA A 41 -8.47 -2.43 -17.27
C ALA A 41 -9.13 -3.62 -16.56
N GLY A 42 -8.82 -4.83 -16.99
CA GLY A 42 -9.29 -6.07 -16.39
C GLY A 42 -8.92 -7.31 -17.19
N PHE A 43 -9.60 -8.40 -16.87
CA PHE A 43 -9.50 -9.71 -17.50
C PHE A 43 -10.89 -10.12 -17.98
N VAL A 44 -10.97 -10.71 -19.17
CA VAL A 44 -12.20 -11.22 -19.79
C VAL A 44 -11.96 -12.56 -20.47
N GLN A 45 -12.95 -13.46 -20.43
CA GLN A 45 -12.94 -14.65 -21.27
C GLN A 45 -13.32 -14.30 -22.71
N VAL A 46 -12.50 -14.72 -23.66
CA VAL A 46 -12.80 -14.69 -25.09
C VAL A 46 -12.97 -16.13 -25.58
N ILE A 47 -14.12 -16.43 -26.16
CA ILE A 47 -14.43 -17.70 -26.79
C ILE A 47 -14.20 -17.55 -28.30
N VAL A 48 -13.32 -18.37 -28.84
CA VAL A 48 -13.07 -18.48 -30.29
C VAL A 48 -13.61 -19.84 -30.73
N ASP A 49 -14.67 -19.86 -31.52
CA ASP A 49 -15.19 -21.08 -32.15
C ASP A 49 -14.70 -21.14 -33.60
N ALA A 50 -14.09 -22.26 -34.00
CA ALA A 50 -13.62 -22.45 -35.37
C ALA A 50 -14.70 -22.27 -36.44
N ALA A 51 -15.97 -22.51 -36.09
CA ALA A 51 -17.09 -22.37 -37.02
C ALA A 51 -17.49 -20.89 -37.24
N GLU A 52 -17.13 -20.00 -36.31
CA GLU A 52 -17.62 -18.62 -36.25
C GLU A 52 -16.55 -17.57 -36.65
N VAL A 53 -15.32 -18.00 -36.91
CA VAL A 53 -14.20 -17.12 -37.28
C VAL A 53 -13.60 -17.48 -38.65
N ASP A 54 -12.95 -16.51 -39.29
CA ASP A 54 -12.27 -16.74 -40.57
C ASP A 54 -11.00 -17.62 -40.43
N LYS A 55 -10.50 -18.09 -41.57
CA LYS A 55 -9.32 -18.98 -41.63
C LYS A 55 -8.04 -18.33 -41.09
N ASP A 56 -7.91 -17.02 -41.16
CA ASP A 56 -6.70 -16.33 -40.71
C ASP A 56 -6.72 -16.11 -39.19
N SER A 57 -7.91 -15.90 -38.63
CA SER A 57 -8.18 -15.92 -37.19
C SER A 57 -7.93 -17.30 -36.60
N LEU A 58 -8.31 -18.37 -37.31
CA LEU A 58 -7.99 -19.76 -36.93
C LEU A 58 -6.48 -20.01 -36.86
N LYS A 59 -5.74 -19.70 -37.92
CA LYS A 59 -4.28 -19.82 -37.91
C LYS A 59 -3.64 -18.99 -36.81
N THR A 60 -4.20 -17.80 -36.54
CA THR A 60 -3.73 -16.92 -35.49
C THR A 60 -3.90 -17.56 -34.11
N VAL A 61 -5.11 -18.06 -33.78
CA VAL A 61 -5.38 -18.62 -32.45
C VAL A 61 -4.57 -19.89 -32.16
N GLU A 62 -4.23 -20.66 -33.20
CA GLU A 62 -3.37 -21.86 -33.10
C GLU A 62 -1.93 -21.56 -32.67
N VAL A 63 -1.43 -20.34 -32.93
CA VAL A 63 -0.06 -19.93 -32.60
C VAL A 63 0.02 -18.96 -31.42
N LEU A 64 -1.11 -18.58 -30.82
CA LEU A 64 -1.11 -17.71 -29.64
C LEU A 64 -0.43 -18.40 -28.46
N THR A 65 0.38 -17.62 -27.75
CA THR A 65 1.02 -18.01 -26.49
C THR A 65 0.64 -17.02 -25.38
N ILE A 66 0.94 -17.35 -24.13
CA ILE A 66 0.83 -16.40 -23.01
C ILE A 66 1.65 -15.15 -23.34
N GLU A 67 1.06 -13.98 -23.04
CA GLU A 67 1.56 -12.63 -23.34
C GLU A 67 1.62 -12.26 -24.84
N SER A 68 1.09 -13.10 -25.74
CA SER A 68 0.86 -12.68 -27.12
C SER A 68 -0.09 -11.49 -27.15
N SER A 69 0.27 -10.45 -27.90
CA SER A 69 -0.58 -9.27 -28.07
C SER A 69 -1.47 -9.44 -29.30
N ALA A 70 -2.76 -9.13 -29.14
CA ALA A 70 -3.75 -9.34 -30.19
C ALA A 70 -4.81 -8.23 -30.23
N ILE A 71 -5.50 -8.15 -31.36
CA ILE A 71 -6.72 -7.38 -31.55
C ILE A 71 -7.84 -8.39 -31.77
N ILE A 72 -8.89 -8.29 -30.96
CA ILE A 72 -10.05 -9.19 -31.00
C ILE A 72 -11.27 -8.36 -31.33
N ILE A 73 -12.01 -8.77 -32.36
CA ILE A 73 -13.34 -8.23 -32.65
C ILE A 73 -14.34 -9.33 -32.35
N GLY A 74 -15.35 -9.03 -31.54
CA GLY A 74 -16.34 -10.01 -31.14
C GLY A 74 -17.55 -9.39 -30.48
N THR A 75 -18.57 -10.20 -30.27
CA THR A 75 -19.82 -9.78 -29.63
C THR A 75 -19.76 -10.01 -28.13
N VAL A 76 -20.14 -9.00 -27.34
CA VAL A 76 -20.25 -9.12 -25.88
C VAL A 76 -21.45 -9.98 -25.54
N ALA A 77 -21.25 -11.01 -24.72
CA ALA A 77 -22.30 -11.89 -24.23
C ALA A 77 -22.22 -11.99 -22.70
N LYS A 78 -23.38 -12.11 -22.05
CA LYS A 78 -23.42 -12.41 -20.61
C LYS A 78 -23.06 -13.87 -20.36
N HIS A 79 -22.19 -14.14 -19.39
CA HIS A 79 -21.82 -15.50 -19.02
C HIS A 79 -23.04 -16.25 -18.44
N PRO A 80 -23.28 -17.51 -18.83
CA PRO A 80 -24.54 -18.20 -18.49
C PRO A 80 -24.72 -18.54 -17.01
N LYS A 81 -23.63 -18.60 -16.22
CA LYS A 81 -23.63 -19.07 -14.82
C LYS A 81 -23.06 -18.08 -13.81
N LYS A 82 -22.49 -16.98 -14.28
CA LYS A 82 -21.76 -16.02 -13.44
C LYS A 82 -22.19 -14.63 -13.85
N ASP A 83 -22.18 -13.69 -12.92
CA ASP A 83 -22.49 -12.29 -13.21
C ASP A 83 -21.26 -11.58 -13.81
N GLU A 84 -20.77 -12.12 -14.93
CA GLU A 84 -19.65 -11.59 -15.70
C GLU A 84 -19.98 -11.63 -17.20
N TYR A 85 -19.17 -10.93 -18.00
CA TYR A 85 -19.32 -10.86 -19.45
C TYR A 85 -18.15 -11.58 -20.14
N GLU A 86 -18.42 -12.13 -21.31
CA GLU A 86 -17.46 -12.78 -22.18
C GLU A 86 -17.56 -12.24 -23.62
N ILE A 87 -16.54 -12.49 -24.43
CA ILE A 87 -16.53 -12.10 -25.85
C ILE A 87 -16.65 -13.35 -26.71
N LYS A 88 -17.63 -13.40 -27.60
CA LYS A 88 -17.67 -14.34 -28.72
C LYS A 88 -16.90 -13.76 -29.89
N ALA A 89 -15.68 -14.24 -30.09
CA ALA A 89 -14.79 -13.70 -31.11
C ALA A 89 -15.32 -14.00 -32.51
N LYS A 90 -15.20 -13.01 -33.41
CA LYS A 90 -15.43 -13.13 -34.85
C LYS A 90 -14.14 -12.99 -35.65
N SER A 91 -13.21 -12.18 -35.15
CA SER A 91 -11.90 -11.97 -35.76
C SER A 91 -10.83 -11.87 -34.67
N VAL A 92 -9.70 -12.54 -34.89
CA VAL A 92 -8.52 -12.49 -34.03
C VAL A 92 -7.32 -12.15 -34.88
N LYS A 93 -6.66 -11.04 -34.58
CA LYS A 93 -5.46 -10.58 -35.29
C LYS A 93 -4.28 -10.52 -34.33
N LEU A 94 -3.19 -11.21 -34.66
CA LEU A 94 -1.92 -11.10 -33.95
C LEU A 94 -1.32 -9.72 -34.16
N VAL A 95 -0.88 -9.07 -33.09
CA VAL A 95 -0.08 -7.83 -33.14
C VAL A 95 1.40 -8.19 -33.02
N ALA A 96 1.74 -8.93 -31.96
CA ALA A 96 3.08 -9.48 -31.76
C ALA A 96 3.00 -10.82 -31.03
N PRO A 97 3.74 -11.84 -31.49
CA PRO A 97 3.88 -13.10 -30.75
C PRO A 97 4.64 -12.87 -29.45
N SER A 98 4.49 -13.78 -28.49
CA SER A 98 5.33 -13.82 -27.30
C SER A 98 6.21 -15.08 -27.33
N PRO A 99 7.52 -14.96 -27.00
CA PRO A 99 8.37 -16.12 -26.77
C PRO A 99 7.89 -16.90 -25.54
N GLU A 100 8.60 -17.98 -25.20
CA GLU A 100 8.31 -18.73 -23.97
C GLU A 100 8.34 -17.80 -22.76
N TYR A 101 7.17 -17.60 -22.14
CA TYR A 101 7.02 -16.67 -21.02
C TYR A 101 7.56 -17.32 -19.75
N PRO A 102 8.56 -16.72 -19.08
CA PRO A 102 9.28 -17.38 -17.98
C PRO A 102 8.38 -17.68 -16.77
N ILE A 103 7.37 -16.85 -16.54
CA ILE A 103 6.37 -17.04 -15.48
C ILE A 103 5.21 -17.86 -16.03
N GLY A 104 5.48 -19.14 -16.29
CA GLY A 104 4.49 -20.10 -16.79
C GLY A 104 3.38 -20.42 -15.77
N LYS A 105 2.52 -21.39 -16.10
CA LYS A 105 1.36 -21.78 -15.27
C LYS A 105 1.71 -22.47 -13.94
N LYS A 106 2.94 -22.95 -13.78
CA LYS A 106 3.40 -23.57 -12.53
C LYS A 106 3.68 -22.48 -11.50
N GLU A 107 3.55 -22.81 -10.23
CA GLU A 107 3.99 -21.91 -9.17
C GLU A 107 5.51 -21.72 -9.21
N HIS A 108 5.93 -20.50 -8.91
CA HIS A 108 7.34 -20.10 -8.84
C HIS A 108 7.64 -19.52 -7.47
N GLY A 109 8.86 -19.75 -6.99
CA GLY A 109 9.34 -19.16 -5.74
C GLY A 109 9.47 -17.63 -5.82
N PRO A 110 9.45 -16.93 -4.67
CA PRO A 110 9.49 -15.48 -4.62
C PRO A 110 10.76 -14.88 -5.25
N ASP A 111 11.92 -15.51 -5.08
CA ASP A 111 13.18 -15.00 -5.66
C ASP A 111 13.13 -14.96 -7.19
N PHE A 112 12.67 -16.05 -7.83
CA PHE A 112 12.49 -16.10 -9.29
C PHE A 112 11.51 -15.03 -9.79
N LEU A 113 10.43 -14.81 -9.05
CA LEU A 113 9.43 -13.80 -9.37
C LEU A 113 9.98 -12.37 -9.23
N LEU A 114 10.89 -12.14 -8.28
CA LEU A 114 11.58 -10.86 -8.09
C LEU A 114 12.63 -10.63 -9.18
N ASP A 115 13.40 -11.65 -9.58
CA ASP A 115 14.32 -11.57 -10.72
C ASP A 115 13.58 -11.21 -12.02
N ASN A 116 12.32 -11.66 -12.14
CA ASN A 116 11.42 -11.35 -13.25
C ASN A 116 10.37 -10.29 -12.91
N ARG A 117 10.63 -9.40 -11.94
CA ARG A 117 9.62 -8.46 -11.40
C ARG A 117 8.91 -7.65 -12.48
N HIS A 118 9.65 -7.17 -13.46
CA HIS A 118 9.13 -6.38 -14.59
C HIS A 118 8.08 -7.13 -15.44
N LEU A 119 8.14 -8.46 -15.48
CA LEU A 119 7.11 -9.32 -16.09
C LEU A 119 6.03 -9.69 -15.08
N TRP A 120 6.43 -10.03 -13.84
CA TRP A 120 5.52 -10.48 -12.79
C TRP A 120 4.45 -9.44 -12.41
N LEU A 121 4.77 -8.15 -12.54
CA LEU A 121 3.81 -7.05 -12.39
C LEU A 121 2.53 -7.20 -13.22
N ARG A 122 2.56 -8.00 -14.29
CA ARG A 122 1.44 -8.26 -15.20
C ARG A 122 0.49 -9.35 -14.71
N SER A 123 0.92 -10.16 -13.74
CA SER A 123 0.11 -11.22 -13.15
C SER A 123 -1.10 -10.66 -12.41
N SER A 124 -2.19 -11.43 -12.33
CA SER A 124 -3.47 -10.99 -11.75
C SER A 124 -3.34 -10.48 -10.31
N ARG A 125 -2.59 -11.20 -9.45
CA ARG A 125 -2.37 -10.78 -8.05
C ARG A 125 -1.59 -9.46 -7.96
N GLN A 126 -0.53 -9.28 -8.75
CA GLN A 126 0.23 -8.03 -8.75
C GLN A 126 -0.59 -6.86 -9.32
N TRP A 127 -1.35 -7.11 -10.38
CA TRP A 127 -2.28 -6.15 -10.94
C TRP A 127 -3.32 -5.70 -9.90
N ALA A 128 -3.89 -6.64 -9.14
CA ALA A 128 -4.84 -6.35 -8.07
C ALA A 128 -4.23 -5.50 -6.94
N ILE A 129 -3.04 -5.88 -6.46
CA ILE A 129 -2.31 -5.12 -5.42
C ILE A 129 -2.07 -3.67 -5.85
N GLN A 130 -1.61 -3.45 -7.08
CA GLN A 130 -1.31 -2.10 -7.56
C GLN A 130 -2.55 -1.22 -7.69
N ARG A 131 -3.71 -1.80 -8.03
CA ARG A 131 -4.97 -1.06 -8.13
C ARG A 131 -5.58 -0.73 -6.76
N ILE A 132 -5.46 -1.65 -5.80
CA ILE A 132 -5.79 -1.36 -4.40
C ILE A 132 -4.88 -0.25 -3.88
N ARG A 133 -3.56 -0.33 -4.12
CA ARG A 133 -2.60 0.71 -3.75
C ARG A 133 -2.97 2.07 -4.36
N ASN A 134 -3.32 2.12 -5.64
CA ASN A 134 -3.80 3.34 -6.29
C ASN A 134 -5.05 3.91 -5.61
N THR A 135 -6.00 3.05 -5.20
CA THR A 135 -7.21 3.49 -4.49
C THR A 135 -6.87 4.04 -3.12
N ILE A 136 -5.96 3.40 -2.38
CA ILE A 136 -5.45 3.90 -1.09
C ILE A 136 -4.84 5.30 -1.27
N ILE A 137 -3.93 5.47 -2.22
CA ILE A 137 -3.27 6.76 -2.49
C ILE A 137 -4.29 7.85 -2.84
N ASN A 138 -5.19 7.59 -3.80
CA ASN A 138 -6.20 8.58 -4.19
C ASN A 138 -7.14 8.93 -3.02
N THR A 139 -7.43 7.96 -2.15
CA THR A 139 -8.27 8.19 -0.96
C THR A 139 -7.55 9.02 0.08
N ILE A 140 -6.26 8.80 0.31
CA ILE A 140 -5.42 9.64 1.19
C ILE A 140 -5.49 11.09 0.74
N TYR A 141 -5.18 11.37 -0.53
CA TYR A 141 -5.22 12.73 -1.09
C TYR A 141 -6.62 13.34 -0.95
N SER A 142 -7.65 12.61 -1.35
CA SER A 142 -9.04 13.12 -1.32
C SER A 142 -9.51 13.40 0.11
N HIS A 143 -9.19 12.51 1.06
CA HIS A 143 -9.57 12.65 2.46
C HIS A 143 -8.85 13.83 3.11
N LEU A 144 -7.53 13.95 2.94
CA LEU A 144 -6.75 15.04 3.51
C LEU A 144 -7.16 16.40 2.94
N ASN A 145 -7.33 16.50 1.61
CA ASN A 145 -7.84 17.71 0.98
C ASN A 145 -9.24 18.12 1.50
N ALA A 146 -10.15 17.14 1.65
CA ALA A 146 -11.48 17.40 2.18
C ALA A 146 -11.48 17.86 3.66
N ASN A 147 -10.40 17.57 4.40
CA ASN A 147 -10.21 17.98 5.80
C ASN A 147 -9.26 19.18 5.96
N GLY A 148 -9.02 19.92 4.87
CA GLY A 148 -8.28 21.19 4.88
C GLY A 148 -6.76 21.06 4.92
N PHE A 149 -6.21 19.87 4.69
CA PHE A 149 -4.77 19.69 4.56
C PHE A 149 -4.29 20.14 3.17
N ILE A 150 -3.12 20.77 3.14
CA ILE A 150 -2.43 21.16 1.90
C ILE A 150 -1.21 20.25 1.68
N LYS A 151 -1.05 19.73 0.47
CA LYS A 151 0.15 18.96 0.15
C LYS A 151 1.37 19.87 0.06
N ILE A 152 2.45 19.48 0.74
CA ILE A 152 3.78 20.06 0.65
C ILE A 152 4.74 18.94 0.23
N ASP A 153 5.64 19.21 -0.72
CA ASP A 153 6.69 18.27 -1.11
C ASP A 153 7.93 18.51 -0.25
N ALA A 154 8.17 17.62 0.71
CA ALA A 154 9.38 17.68 1.53
C ALA A 154 10.61 17.26 0.72
N PRO A 155 11.81 17.84 0.97
CA PRO A 155 13.01 17.47 0.25
C PRO A 155 13.46 16.05 0.61
N ILE A 156 13.95 15.32 -0.40
CA ILE A 156 14.48 13.96 -0.24
C ILE A 156 15.93 13.97 0.23
N LEU A 157 16.72 14.96 -0.22
CA LEU A 157 18.10 15.15 0.21
C LEU A 157 18.11 16.07 1.42
N THR A 158 18.53 15.57 2.57
CA THR A 158 18.54 16.30 3.84
C THR A 158 19.97 16.40 4.40
N PRO A 159 20.28 17.47 5.15
CA PRO A 159 21.58 17.61 5.80
C PRO A 159 21.69 16.77 7.09
N THR A 160 20.57 16.31 7.66
CA THR A 160 20.50 15.62 8.95
C THR A 160 19.44 14.51 8.98
N SER A 161 19.46 13.69 10.04
CA SER A 161 18.46 12.65 10.33
C SER A 161 17.19 13.18 10.97
N CYS A 162 16.05 12.57 10.66
CA CYS A 162 14.79 12.77 11.39
C CYS A 162 14.60 11.75 12.53
N GLU A 163 14.98 10.49 12.31
CA GLU A 163 14.67 9.36 13.22
C GLU A 163 15.94 8.74 13.84
N GLY A 164 17.06 9.49 13.81
CA GLY A 164 18.36 9.06 14.28
C GLY A 164 19.32 8.66 13.15
N THR A 165 20.60 8.55 13.50
CA THR A 165 21.71 8.46 12.54
C THR A 165 22.07 7.03 12.11
N THR A 166 21.47 6.01 12.74
CA THR A 166 21.86 4.59 12.59
C THR A 166 21.41 3.98 11.26
N THR A 167 20.34 4.48 10.65
CA THR A 167 19.71 3.93 9.44
C THR A 167 19.70 4.92 8.26
N LEU A 168 20.69 5.81 8.18
CA LEU A 168 20.80 6.77 7.06
C LEU A 168 21.54 6.18 5.86
N PHE A 169 21.02 6.45 4.66
CA PHE A 169 21.83 6.39 3.44
C PHE A 169 22.53 7.73 3.24
N SER A 170 23.86 7.72 3.24
CA SER A 170 24.67 8.91 2.93
C SER A 170 25.05 8.93 1.45
N ILE A 171 25.05 10.12 0.87
CA ILE A 171 25.50 10.40 -0.49
C ILE A 171 26.54 11.51 -0.46
N ASP A 172 27.51 11.46 -1.38
CA ASP A 172 28.38 12.59 -1.69
C ASP A 172 27.61 13.59 -2.56
N TYR A 173 27.33 14.77 -2.00
CA TYR A 173 26.61 15.85 -2.64
C TYR A 173 27.55 17.02 -2.89
N PHE A 174 28.29 16.92 -3.99
CA PHE A 174 29.25 17.93 -4.44
C PHE A 174 30.41 18.18 -3.46
N GLY A 175 30.89 17.14 -2.78
CA GLY A 175 31.99 17.21 -1.81
C GLY A 175 31.53 17.38 -0.36
N GLU A 176 30.23 17.56 -0.13
CA GLU A 176 29.60 17.60 1.19
C GLU A 176 28.64 16.42 1.36
N PRO A 177 28.51 15.83 2.56
CA PRO A 177 27.56 14.75 2.77
C PRO A 177 26.10 15.27 2.73
N ALA A 178 25.23 14.52 2.04
CA ALA A 178 23.79 14.61 2.22
C ALA A 178 23.23 13.23 2.54
N TYR A 179 21.99 13.19 3.02
CA TYR A 179 21.32 11.96 3.42
C TYR A 179 19.98 11.82 2.69
N LEU A 180 19.61 10.58 2.38
CA LEU A 180 18.26 10.29 1.92
C LEU A 180 17.31 10.34 3.11
N THR A 181 16.19 11.06 2.95
CA THR A 181 15.24 11.31 4.03
C THR A 181 14.62 10.03 4.59
N GLN A 182 14.48 9.98 5.91
CA GLN A 182 13.71 8.94 6.61
C GLN A 182 12.22 9.33 6.75
N SER A 183 11.91 10.62 6.72
CA SER A 183 10.57 11.20 6.86
C SER A 183 10.58 12.68 6.48
N GLY A 184 9.48 13.18 5.92
CA GLY A 184 9.27 14.61 5.62
C GLY A 184 8.95 15.46 6.85
N GLN A 185 8.77 14.84 8.03
CA GLN A 185 8.22 15.43 9.25
C GLN A 185 8.79 16.82 9.58
N LEU A 186 10.11 16.96 9.78
CA LEU A 186 10.71 18.24 10.22
C LEU A 186 10.42 19.41 9.28
N TYR A 187 10.30 19.14 7.97
CA TYR A 187 9.97 20.17 6.98
C TYR A 187 8.50 20.56 7.02
N ILE A 188 7.61 19.58 7.22
CA ILE A 188 6.17 19.86 7.30
C ILE A 188 5.78 20.49 8.65
N GLU A 189 6.55 20.27 9.73
CA GLU A 189 6.49 21.04 10.98
C GLU A 189 6.80 22.54 10.75
N ALA A 190 7.72 22.88 9.84
CA ALA A 190 7.91 24.28 9.45
C ALA A 190 6.74 24.82 8.61
N ALA A 191 6.17 23.97 7.75
CA ALA A 191 5.10 24.39 6.82
C ALA A 191 3.74 24.65 7.51
N ILE A 192 3.45 24.03 8.67
CA ILE A 192 2.20 24.29 9.41
C ILE A 192 2.06 25.74 9.87
N PHE A 193 3.17 26.48 10.06
CA PHE A 193 3.12 27.91 10.40
C PHE A 193 2.53 28.77 9.27
N SER A 194 2.59 28.29 8.03
CA SER A 194 2.00 28.96 6.85
C SER A 194 0.59 28.45 6.54
N HIS A 195 0.39 27.13 6.61
CA HIS A 195 -0.80 26.48 6.05
C HIS A 195 -1.73 25.82 7.07
N GLY A 196 -1.36 25.81 8.36
CA GLY A 196 -2.14 25.22 9.45
C GLY A 196 -2.14 23.69 9.42
N ARG A 197 -2.57 23.06 8.34
CA ARG A 197 -2.62 21.60 8.16
C ARG A 197 -1.93 21.22 6.86
N VAL A 198 -0.94 20.35 6.92
CA VAL A 198 -0.15 19.95 5.74
C VAL A 198 0.12 18.45 5.74
N PHE A 199 0.39 17.91 4.55
CA PHE A 199 0.89 16.56 4.42
C PHE A 199 1.94 16.46 3.32
N ASP A 200 2.89 15.56 3.48
CA ASP A 200 3.78 15.09 2.43
C ASP A 200 3.42 13.66 2.04
N PHE A 201 3.74 13.27 0.80
CA PHE A 201 3.62 11.89 0.38
C PHE A 201 4.69 11.58 -0.67
N GLY A 202 5.78 10.97 -0.22
CA GLY A 202 6.94 10.68 -1.04
C GLY A 202 7.67 9.39 -0.65
N PRO A 203 8.74 9.05 -1.38
CA PRO A 203 9.63 7.97 -1.00
C PRO A 203 10.47 8.38 0.22
N VAL A 204 10.67 7.42 1.12
CA VAL A 204 11.56 7.54 2.27
C VAL A 204 12.48 6.32 2.33
N PHE A 205 13.60 6.48 3.03
CA PHE A 205 14.71 5.54 2.98
C PHE A 205 15.19 5.21 4.38
N ARG A 206 15.35 3.92 4.65
CA ARG A 206 15.92 3.40 5.90
C ARG A 206 16.98 2.36 5.56
N ALA A 207 18.23 2.60 5.94
CA ALA A 207 19.36 1.69 5.76
C ALA A 207 19.32 0.53 6.79
N GLU A 208 18.14 -0.06 6.98
CA GLU A 208 17.93 -1.21 7.85
C GLU A 208 18.54 -2.47 7.23
N LYS A 209 19.32 -3.22 8.03
CA LYS A 209 19.97 -4.46 7.58
C LYS A 209 19.10 -5.68 7.81
N SER A 210 18.10 -5.57 8.69
CA SER A 210 17.20 -6.65 9.04
C SER A 210 16.27 -7.03 7.88
N LYS A 211 16.41 -8.26 7.40
CA LYS A 211 15.57 -8.82 6.33
C LYS A 211 14.34 -9.49 6.93
N THR A 212 13.34 -8.68 7.28
CA THR A 212 12.05 -9.19 7.77
C THR A 212 10.95 -9.05 6.71
N ARG A 213 9.78 -9.64 6.96
CA ARG A 213 8.59 -9.47 6.10
C ARG A 213 7.95 -8.06 6.14
N ARG A 214 8.35 -7.20 7.08
CA ARG A 214 7.77 -5.85 7.28
C ARG A 214 8.65 -4.71 6.80
N HIS A 215 9.91 -4.97 6.48
CA HIS A 215 10.90 -3.94 6.24
C HIS A 215 11.30 -3.87 4.76
N LEU A 216 11.28 -2.66 4.21
CA LEU A 216 11.90 -2.29 2.95
C LEU A 216 12.91 -1.17 3.22
N THR A 217 13.97 -1.09 2.41
CA THR A 217 14.94 0.00 2.52
C THR A 217 14.49 1.28 1.82
N GLU A 218 13.57 1.15 0.87
CA GLU A 218 12.84 2.22 0.20
C GLU A 218 11.35 1.91 0.29
N PHE A 219 10.56 2.84 0.81
CA PHE A 219 9.12 2.71 0.88
C PHE A 219 8.46 4.08 0.73
N TRP A 220 7.14 4.09 0.60
CA TRP A 220 6.39 5.33 0.47
C TRP A 220 5.70 5.64 1.78
N MET A 221 5.92 6.85 2.28
CA MET A 221 5.37 7.34 3.53
C MET A 221 4.48 8.55 3.22
N MET A 222 3.33 8.60 3.90
CA MET A 222 2.53 9.82 3.97
C MET A 222 2.70 10.36 5.38
N ASP A 223 3.31 11.54 5.47
CA ASP A 223 3.47 12.29 6.71
C ASP A 223 2.41 13.39 6.75
N ALA A 224 1.79 13.64 7.90
CA ALA A 224 0.83 14.72 8.07
C ALA A 224 1.08 15.47 9.37
N GLU A 225 1.01 16.79 9.32
CA GLU A 225 1.27 17.68 10.45
C GLU A 225 0.18 18.76 10.53
N ALA A 226 -0.22 19.12 11.74
CA ALA A 226 -1.33 20.05 11.96
C ALA A 226 -1.09 20.95 13.18
N ALA A 227 -1.10 22.26 12.96
CA ALA A 227 -1.04 23.26 14.02
C ALA A 227 -2.29 23.18 14.92
N PHE A 228 -2.09 23.41 16.21
CA PHE A 228 -3.12 23.40 17.25
C PHE A 228 -3.86 22.04 17.42
N VAL A 229 -3.29 20.95 16.91
CA VAL A 229 -3.80 19.59 17.11
C VAL A 229 -2.99 18.93 18.23
N GLU A 230 -3.69 18.51 19.29
CA GLU A 230 -3.10 17.75 20.39
C GLU A 230 -3.29 16.24 20.20
N HIS A 231 -2.67 15.44 21.07
CA HIS A 231 -2.65 13.97 21.02
C HIS A 231 -4.02 13.34 20.70
N GLU A 232 -5.08 13.72 21.43
CA GLU A 232 -6.42 13.14 21.25
C GLU A 232 -7.05 13.42 19.88
N GLU A 233 -6.85 14.62 19.33
CA GLU A 233 -7.33 14.96 17.99
C GLU A 233 -6.47 14.29 16.91
N ASN A 234 -5.16 14.16 17.13
CA ASN A 234 -4.27 13.40 16.25
C ASN A 234 -4.75 11.95 16.06
N LEU A 235 -5.10 11.24 17.14
CA LEU A 235 -5.62 9.87 17.05
C LEU A 235 -6.94 9.81 16.24
N LYS A 236 -7.82 10.80 16.41
CA LYS A 236 -9.08 10.90 15.65
C LYS A 236 -8.83 11.11 14.16
N ILE A 237 -7.85 11.93 13.79
CA ILE A 237 -7.49 12.15 12.39
C ILE A 237 -7.00 10.83 11.77
N GLN A 238 -6.11 10.11 12.46
CA GLN A 238 -5.57 8.84 12.00
C GLN A 238 -6.66 7.76 11.82
N GLU A 239 -7.54 7.54 12.81
CA GLU A 239 -8.57 6.50 12.70
C GLU A 239 -9.62 6.79 11.61
N ASN A 240 -9.99 8.07 11.43
CA ASN A 240 -10.91 8.48 10.38
C ASN A 240 -10.29 8.31 8.99
N LEU A 241 -9.00 8.61 8.82
CA LEU A 241 -8.28 8.40 7.57
C LEU A 241 -8.26 6.90 7.21
N ILE A 242 -7.82 6.04 8.13
CA ILE A 242 -7.73 4.59 7.90
C ILE A 242 -9.11 3.99 7.61
N ALA A 243 -10.15 4.36 8.37
CA ALA A 243 -11.50 3.88 8.12
C ALA A 243 -12.02 4.32 6.74
N THR A 244 -11.70 5.54 6.31
CA THR A 244 -12.06 6.04 4.97
C THR A 244 -11.35 5.25 3.87
N ILE A 245 -10.05 4.98 4.04
CA ILE A 245 -9.25 4.18 3.11
C ILE A 245 -9.85 2.77 2.95
N VAL A 246 -10.08 2.08 4.06
CA VAL A 246 -10.60 0.69 4.02
C VAL A 246 -11.99 0.66 3.39
N LYS A 247 -12.86 1.62 3.72
CA LYS A 247 -14.18 1.76 3.10
C LYS A 247 -14.07 1.98 1.58
N ALA A 248 -13.16 2.84 1.13
CA ALA A 248 -12.97 3.10 -0.29
C ALA A 248 -12.49 1.85 -1.04
N VAL A 249 -11.56 1.07 -0.45
CA VAL A 249 -11.09 -0.19 -1.03
C VAL A 249 -12.21 -1.23 -1.12
N LEU A 250 -13.02 -1.39 -0.06
CA LEU A 250 -14.17 -2.31 -0.05
C LEU A 250 -15.21 -1.98 -1.13
N VAL A 251 -15.40 -0.69 -1.44
CA VAL A 251 -16.35 -0.23 -2.46
C VAL A 251 -15.76 -0.37 -3.87
N ASN A 252 -14.53 0.09 -4.07
CA ASN A 252 -13.96 0.30 -5.40
C ASN A 252 -13.12 -0.87 -5.91
N ASN A 253 -12.71 -1.81 -5.05
CA ASN A 253 -11.75 -2.87 -5.39
C ASN A 253 -12.27 -4.29 -5.10
N LYS A 254 -13.59 -4.53 -5.22
CA LYS A 254 -14.19 -5.85 -4.95
C LYS A 254 -13.54 -6.97 -5.77
N LYS A 255 -13.34 -6.74 -7.07
CA LYS A 255 -12.73 -7.71 -7.98
C LYS A 255 -11.27 -7.98 -7.61
N GLU A 256 -10.51 -6.93 -7.26
CA GLU A 256 -9.13 -7.07 -6.83
C GLU A 256 -9.02 -7.82 -5.50
N LEU A 257 -9.91 -7.57 -4.53
CA LEU A 257 -9.97 -8.31 -3.26
C LEU A 257 -10.32 -9.79 -3.47
N GLU A 258 -11.22 -10.11 -4.40
CA GLU A 258 -11.54 -11.49 -4.80
C GLU A 258 -10.33 -12.19 -5.43
N ILE A 259 -9.61 -11.53 -6.36
CA ILE A 259 -8.37 -12.06 -6.96
C ILE A 259 -7.30 -12.35 -5.88
N LEU A 260 -7.27 -11.55 -4.82
CA LEU A 260 -6.35 -11.74 -3.71
C LEU A 260 -6.83 -12.79 -2.71
N GLU A 261 -8.05 -13.31 -2.86
CA GLU A 261 -8.71 -14.24 -1.94
C GLU A 261 -8.81 -13.65 -0.52
N ARG A 262 -9.02 -12.33 -0.45
CA ARG A 262 -9.05 -11.60 0.82
C ARG A 262 -10.41 -11.74 1.50
N ASP A 263 -10.43 -12.21 2.76
CA ASP A 263 -11.63 -12.13 3.60
C ASP A 263 -11.98 -10.65 3.88
N THR A 264 -13.07 -10.20 3.27
CA THR A 264 -13.54 -8.82 3.40
C THR A 264 -14.30 -8.57 4.70
N THR A 265 -14.75 -9.60 5.42
CA THR A 265 -15.52 -9.43 6.67
C THR A 265 -14.68 -8.78 7.77
N ILE A 266 -13.37 -9.01 7.77
CA ILE A 266 -12.43 -8.38 8.72
C ILE A 266 -12.27 -6.89 8.38
N LEU A 267 -12.06 -6.57 7.09
CA LEU A 267 -11.96 -5.18 6.62
C LEU A 267 -13.24 -4.38 6.88
N GLN A 268 -14.41 -5.03 6.81
CA GLN A 268 -15.71 -4.39 7.09
C GLN A 268 -15.87 -3.93 8.55
N ARG A 269 -15.10 -4.50 9.49
CA ARG A 269 -15.11 -4.10 10.91
C ARG A 269 -14.27 -2.86 11.19
N VAL A 270 -13.46 -2.41 10.23
CA VAL A 270 -12.59 -1.24 10.38
C VAL A 270 -13.43 0.04 10.33
N ALA A 271 -13.94 0.42 11.50
CA ALA A 271 -14.66 1.66 11.73
C ALA A 271 -14.31 2.25 13.11
N PRO A 272 -14.24 3.59 13.25
CA PRO A 272 -14.01 4.24 14.52
C PRO A 272 -15.15 3.98 15.53
N PRO A 273 -14.90 4.09 16.85
CA PRO A 273 -13.57 4.30 17.43
C PRO A 273 -12.73 3.02 17.36
N PHE A 274 -11.42 3.17 17.12
CA PHE A 274 -10.47 2.06 17.22
C PHE A 274 -10.17 1.69 18.68
N TYR A 275 -9.60 0.51 18.91
CA TYR A 275 -9.16 0.13 20.26
C TYR A 275 -8.02 1.06 20.71
N ARG A 276 -7.93 1.32 22.01
CA ARG A 276 -6.86 2.13 22.60
C ARG A 276 -6.33 1.45 23.83
N LEU A 277 -5.01 1.36 23.93
CA LEU A 277 -4.29 0.93 25.12
C LEU A 277 -3.14 1.87 25.36
N THR A 278 -2.87 2.19 26.62
CA THR A 278 -1.55 2.67 26.99
C THR A 278 -0.52 1.56 26.79
N HIS A 279 0.73 1.93 26.54
CA HIS A 279 1.87 1.01 26.46
C HIS A 279 1.92 0.09 27.69
N LYS A 280 1.66 0.63 28.89
CA LYS A 280 1.59 -0.16 30.13
C LYS A 280 0.52 -1.26 30.09
N GLU A 281 -0.66 -0.97 29.55
CA GLU A 281 -1.73 -1.96 29.39
C GLU A 281 -1.40 -2.98 28.30
N ALA A 282 -0.75 -2.56 27.21
CA ALA A 282 -0.25 -3.46 26.17
C ALA A 282 0.76 -4.46 26.75
N ILE A 283 1.74 -3.99 27.53
CA ILE A 283 2.73 -4.84 28.23
C ILE A 283 2.05 -5.88 29.12
N ALA A 284 1.05 -5.47 29.90
CA ALA A 284 0.30 -6.40 30.76
C ALA A 284 -0.35 -7.54 29.95
N LYS A 285 -1.02 -7.19 28.84
CA LYS A 285 -1.64 -8.17 27.93
C LYS A 285 -0.63 -9.07 27.23
N LEU A 286 0.51 -8.52 26.85
CA LEU A 286 1.60 -9.29 26.21
C LEU A 286 2.17 -10.33 27.16
N ARG A 287 2.38 -9.98 28.44
CA ARG A 287 2.84 -10.92 29.47
C ARG A 287 1.82 -12.01 29.77
N GLU A 288 0.53 -11.71 29.76
CA GLU A 288 -0.54 -12.73 29.84
C GLU A 288 -0.47 -13.73 28.67
N ARG A 289 0.11 -13.33 27.54
CA ARG A 289 0.33 -14.16 26.35
C ARG A 289 1.72 -14.80 26.28
N GLY A 290 2.55 -14.60 27.31
CA GLY A 290 3.86 -15.25 27.43
C GLY A 290 5.05 -14.45 26.88
N SER A 291 4.86 -13.18 26.51
CA SER A 291 5.99 -12.28 26.20
C SER A 291 6.79 -11.95 27.47
N ASP A 292 8.12 -11.85 27.34
CA ASP A 292 9.06 -11.47 28.39
C ASP A 292 9.40 -9.96 28.39
N ILE A 293 8.68 -9.16 27.59
CA ILE A 293 8.86 -7.71 27.45
C ILE A 293 8.81 -6.97 28.80
N LYS A 294 9.74 -6.02 28.99
CA LYS A 294 9.84 -5.23 30.23
C LYS A 294 9.02 -3.94 30.15
N ASP A 295 8.75 -3.33 31.31
CA ASP A 295 7.84 -2.18 31.45
C ASP A 295 8.24 -0.95 30.62
N MET A 296 9.51 -0.86 30.24
CA MET A 296 10.10 0.30 29.56
C MET A 296 10.73 -0.06 28.21
N ASP A 297 10.54 -1.30 27.74
CA ASP A 297 11.02 -1.74 26.43
C ASP A 297 10.06 -1.25 25.32
N ASP A 298 10.60 -1.09 24.11
CA ASP A 298 9.79 -0.86 22.91
C ASP A 298 9.10 -2.16 22.47
N LEU A 299 7.99 -2.05 21.74
CA LEU A 299 7.29 -3.23 21.22
C LEU A 299 8.04 -3.79 20.02
N GLY A 300 8.47 -5.05 20.09
CA GLY A 300 9.07 -5.74 18.95
C GLY A 300 8.01 -6.23 17.96
N ALA A 301 8.45 -6.66 16.77
CA ALA A 301 7.55 -7.20 15.75
C ALA A 301 6.73 -8.41 16.23
N ASP A 302 7.32 -9.26 17.08
CA ASP A 302 6.66 -10.41 17.68
C ASP A 302 5.62 -9.99 18.73
N ASP A 303 5.93 -8.99 19.56
CA ASP A 303 4.98 -8.40 20.51
C ASP A 303 3.77 -7.80 19.78
N GLU A 304 4.01 -7.00 18.73
CA GLU A 304 2.92 -6.48 17.89
C GLU A 304 2.07 -7.60 17.29
N THR A 305 2.69 -8.69 16.83
CA THR A 305 1.97 -9.83 16.27
C THR A 305 1.05 -10.44 17.34
N LEU A 306 1.60 -10.75 18.52
CA LEU A 306 0.83 -11.31 19.64
C LEU A 306 -0.32 -10.39 20.08
N LEU A 307 -0.08 -9.08 20.14
CA LEU A 307 -1.08 -8.11 20.56
C LEU A 307 -2.21 -7.98 19.53
N THR A 308 -1.86 -7.90 18.25
CA THR A 308 -2.82 -7.66 17.16
C THR A 308 -3.69 -8.86 16.83
N GLU A 309 -3.31 -10.07 17.24
CA GLU A 309 -4.16 -11.27 17.20
C GLU A 309 -5.34 -11.21 18.19
N LEU A 310 -5.31 -10.31 19.19
CA LEU A 310 -6.36 -10.17 20.19
C LEU A 310 -7.55 -9.32 19.72
N TYR A 311 -7.38 -8.58 18.61
CA TYR A 311 -8.30 -7.54 18.18
C TYR A 311 -8.74 -7.76 16.74
N ASP A 312 -9.99 -7.39 16.45
CA ASP A 312 -10.63 -7.59 15.15
C ASP A 312 -10.72 -6.31 14.30
N LYS A 313 -10.12 -5.23 14.78
CA LYS A 313 -9.92 -3.94 14.08
C LYS A 313 -8.67 -3.26 14.66
N PRO A 314 -8.14 -2.21 14.00
CA PRO A 314 -6.91 -1.56 14.44
C PRO A 314 -6.94 -1.08 15.89
N ILE A 315 -5.75 -1.00 16.47
CA ILE A 315 -5.50 -0.64 17.86
C ILE A 315 -4.42 0.42 17.96
N PHE A 316 -4.68 1.50 18.68
CA PHE A 316 -3.66 2.41 19.14
C PHE A 316 -3.00 1.85 20.40
N VAL A 317 -1.67 1.80 20.39
CA VAL A 317 -0.87 1.74 21.60
C VAL A 317 -0.31 3.14 21.82
N GLU A 318 -0.54 3.75 22.98
CA GLU A 318 -0.16 5.13 23.27
C GLU A 318 0.74 5.26 24.49
N LYS A 319 1.38 6.42 24.64
CA LYS A 319 2.15 6.77 25.85
C LYS A 319 3.37 5.87 26.08
N TYR A 320 4.21 5.73 25.07
CA TYR A 320 5.42 4.93 25.15
C TYR A 320 6.46 5.55 26.09
N PRO A 321 7.41 4.74 26.61
CA PRO A 321 8.57 5.24 27.32
C PRO A 321 9.37 6.21 26.45
N ALA A 322 9.68 7.38 26.99
CA ALA A 322 10.39 8.41 26.24
C ALA A 322 11.81 7.99 25.82
N ALA A 323 12.43 7.08 26.58
CA ALA A 323 13.79 6.61 26.34
C ALA A 323 13.93 5.75 25.07
N VAL A 324 12.83 5.23 24.53
CA VAL A 324 12.82 4.41 23.30
C VAL A 324 12.15 5.12 22.13
N LYS A 325 11.80 6.41 22.30
CA LYS A 325 11.10 7.20 21.29
C LYS A 325 11.89 8.46 20.93
N ALA A 326 11.53 9.06 19.80
CA ALA A 326 12.28 10.15 19.19
C ALA A 326 12.31 11.43 20.05
N PHE A 327 13.35 12.23 19.85
CA PHE A 327 13.65 13.43 20.66
C PHE A 327 12.58 14.53 20.55
N TYR A 328 11.84 14.60 19.43
CA TYR A 328 10.85 15.63 19.14
C TYR A 328 9.48 15.39 19.81
N MET A 329 9.28 14.24 20.48
CA MET A 329 7.97 13.87 21.04
C MET A 329 7.72 14.55 22.39
N LYS A 330 6.56 15.20 22.54
CA LYS A 330 6.15 15.90 23.77
C LYS A 330 6.03 14.94 24.95
N ARG A 331 6.49 15.33 26.14
CA ARG A 331 6.34 14.53 27.37
C ARG A 331 4.88 14.45 27.82
N ASP A 332 4.48 13.30 28.36
CA ASP A 332 3.18 13.18 29.03
C ASP A 332 3.20 14.03 30.32
N PRO A 333 2.31 15.03 30.47
CA PRO A 333 2.24 15.86 31.67
C PRO A 333 1.96 15.06 32.96
N ALA A 334 1.33 13.89 32.84
CA ALA A 334 1.02 13.01 33.97
C ALA A 334 2.18 12.07 34.34
N ASP A 335 3.08 11.73 33.40
CA ASP A 335 4.25 10.88 33.61
C ASP A 335 5.39 11.30 32.66
N PRO A 336 6.33 12.16 33.12
CA PRO A 336 7.44 12.65 32.28
C PRO A 336 8.38 11.56 31.74
N LYS A 337 8.28 10.31 32.23
CA LYS A 337 9.03 9.17 31.67
C LYS A 337 8.40 8.65 30.37
N ARG A 338 7.24 9.16 29.97
CA ARG A 338 6.50 8.78 28.77
C ARG A 338 6.29 9.99 27.86
N VAL A 339 5.93 9.73 26.61
CA VAL A 339 5.65 10.75 25.59
C VAL A 339 4.21 10.64 25.08
N LEU A 340 3.64 11.74 24.60
CA LEU A 340 2.34 11.78 23.95
C LEU A 340 2.45 11.29 22.50
N ASN A 341 2.73 10.00 22.33
CA ASN A 341 2.76 9.31 21.05
C ASN A 341 1.68 8.23 20.99
N ALA A 342 1.39 7.77 19.77
CA ALA A 342 0.73 6.50 19.55
C ALA A 342 1.21 5.82 18.27
N ASP A 343 1.25 4.50 18.34
CA ASP A 343 1.49 3.61 17.21
C ASP A 343 0.14 2.92 16.90
N LEU A 344 -0.34 3.03 15.67
CA LEU A 344 -1.56 2.37 15.19
C LEU A 344 -1.18 1.02 14.57
N LEU A 345 -1.65 -0.06 15.19
CA LEU A 345 -1.35 -1.42 14.76
C LEU A 345 -2.55 -2.02 14.01
N ALA A 346 -2.29 -2.58 12.84
CA ALA A 346 -3.26 -3.36 12.07
C ALA A 346 -3.44 -4.77 12.67
N PRO A 347 -4.67 -5.33 12.66
CA PRO A 347 -4.98 -6.64 13.25
C PRO A 347 -4.31 -7.81 12.49
N GLU A 348 -4.65 -9.06 12.82
CA GLU A 348 -4.21 -10.27 12.08
C GLU A 348 -2.68 -10.47 12.02
N GLY A 349 -1.95 -9.96 13.01
CA GLY A 349 -0.50 -10.11 13.06
C GLY A 349 0.25 -9.20 12.09
N TYR A 350 -0.41 -8.18 11.51
CA TYR A 350 0.25 -7.24 10.59
C TYR A 350 1.17 -6.27 11.32
N GLY A 351 0.77 -5.71 12.47
CA GLY A 351 1.59 -4.78 13.26
C GLY A 351 1.45 -3.32 12.84
N GLU A 352 2.47 -2.50 13.12
CA GLU A 352 2.43 -1.06 12.92
C GLU A 352 2.11 -0.62 11.48
N ILE A 353 1.21 0.35 11.34
CA ILE A 353 0.89 1.02 10.07
C ILE A 353 0.97 2.56 10.14
N ILE A 354 0.93 3.16 11.35
CA ILE A 354 1.17 4.58 11.57
C ILE A 354 1.92 4.74 12.90
N GLY A 355 3.00 5.53 12.90
CA GLY A 355 3.59 6.09 14.12
C GLY A 355 3.37 7.59 14.14
N GLY A 356 2.90 8.14 15.26
CA GLY A 356 2.61 9.57 15.37
C GLY A 356 2.74 10.10 16.81
N SER A 357 2.94 11.40 16.95
CA SER A 357 3.04 12.03 18.27
C SER A 357 2.59 13.48 18.26
N GLN A 358 2.24 13.99 19.43
CA GLN A 358 2.28 15.44 19.67
C GLN A 358 3.74 15.89 19.76
N ARG A 359 4.08 16.97 19.07
CA ARG A 359 5.44 17.52 19.03
C ARG A 359 5.73 18.35 20.27
N GLU A 360 6.99 18.35 20.69
CA GLU A 360 7.48 19.25 21.74
C GLU A 360 7.37 20.70 21.26
N ASP A 361 6.71 21.53 22.05
CA ASP A 361 6.38 22.92 21.74
C ASP A 361 7.11 23.92 22.65
N ASP A 362 7.85 23.43 23.65
CA ASP A 362 8.75 24.23 24.48
C ASP A 362 10.21 24.16 23.99
N TYR A 363 10.79 25.31 23.70
CA TYR A 363 12.16 25.43 23.16
C TYR A 363 13.21 24.83 24.10
N ASP A 364 13.12 25.11 25.40
CA ASP A 364 14.12 24.69 26.37
C ASP A 364 14.04 23.17 26.61
N ALA A 365 12.83 22.61 26.65
CA ALA A 365 12.59 21.17 26.74
C ALA A 365 13.14 20.42 25.51
N LEU A 366 12.85 20.92 24.29
CA LEU A 366 13.37 20.34 23.06
C LEU A 366 14.90 20.39 23.02
N LEU A 367 15.49 21.55 23.31
CA LEU A 367 16.94 21.74 23.33
C LEU A 367 17.61 20.86 24.39
N ALA A 368 17.02 20.71 25.57
CA ALA A 368 17.50 19.80 26.60
C ALA A 368 17.50 18.35 26.10
N ARG A 369 16.41 17.92 25.45
CA ARG A 369 16.28 16.57 24.92
C ARG A 369 17.28 16.29 23.79
N MET A 370 17.47 17.23 22.87
CA MET A 370 18.48 17.09 21.82
C MET A 370 19.90 16.95 22.39
N LYS A 371 20.21 17.66 23.48
CA LYS A 371 21.50 17.52 24.19
C LYS A 371 21.64 16.15 24.88
N GLU A 372 20.57 15.63 25.50
CA GLU A 372 20.55 14.29 26.10
C GLU A 372 20.86 13.20 25.06
N GLU A 373 20.25 13.31 23.88
CA GLU A 373 20.43 12.40 22.74
C GLU A 373 21.75 12.65 21.97
N LYS A 374 22.54 13.64 22.40
CA LYS A 374 23.84 14.02 21.81
C LYS A 374 23.74 14.38 20.33
N LEU A 375 22.64 15.02 19.94
CA LEU A 375 22.47 15.57 18.60
C LEU A 375 23.33 16.82 18.41
N ASN A 376 23.83 17.03 17.20
CA ASN A 376 24.51 18.26 16.83
C ASN A 376 23.45 19.35 16.58
N ILE A 377 23.30 20.27 17.53
CA ILE A 377 22.26 21.30 17.50
C ILE A 377 22.37 22.21 16.26
N ALA A 378 23.56 22.39 15.68
CA ALA A 378 23.72 23.23 14.49
C ALA A 378 23.06 22.66 13.23
N ASP A 379 22.69 21.36 13.24
CA ASP A 379 22.08 20.68 12.11
C ASP A 379 20.54 20.79 12.09
N PHE A 380 19.94 21.36 13.14
CA PHE A 380 18.50 21.51 13.37
C PHE A 380 18.16 22.98 13.64
#